data_AF-A0A965VFI8-F1
#
_entry.id   AF-A0A965VFI8-F1
#
_cell.length_a   1.000
_cell.length_b   1.000
_cell.length_c   1.000
_cell.angle_alpha   90.00
_cell.angle_beta   90.00
_cell.angle_gamma   90.00
#
_symmetry.space_group_name_H-M   'P 1'
#
loop_
_entity.id
_entity.type
_entity.pdbx_description
1 polymer ?
#
loop_
_entity_poly.entity_id
_entity_poly.type
_entity_poly.pdbx_seq_one_letter_code
_entity_poly.pdbx_strand_id
1 'polypeptide(L)'
;RGGASYQTCFQLETVEQEVFWTFQQELEAAGTKRGLLHRFESGGRLAPGAMSWIDVETRPRTMIVQAFHTFPDDLAIVKSQSLFEIP
;
A
#
# COMPACT_ATOMS: atom_id res chain seq x y z
N ARG A 1 -13.45 15.05 27.53
CA ARG A 1 -12.00 14.88 27.30
C ARG A 1 -11.83 14.56 25.83
N GLY A 2 -11.20 15.44 25.06
CA GLY A 2 -10.98 15.30 23.62
C GLY A 2 -9.51 14.98 23.38
N GLY A 3 -9.25 13.99 22.53
CA GLY A 3 -7.92 13.58 22.13
C GLY A 3 -8.06 12.58 20.98
N ALA A 4 -6.95 12.21 20.36
CA ALA A 4 -6.90 11.10 19.41
C ALA A 4 -5.64 10.28 19.70
N SER A 5 -5.74 8.96 19.58
CA SER A 5 -4.56 8.08 19.51
C SER A 5 -4.18 7.87 18.05
N TYR A 6 -2.87 7.73 17.83
CA TYR A 6 -2.32 7.35 16.54
C TYR A 6 -1.28 6.26 16.75
N GLN A 7 -1.40 5.19 15.97
CA GLN A 7 -0.44 4.11 15.92
C GLN A 7 -0.11 3.80 14.46
N THR A 8 1.13 3.40 14.20
CA THR A 8 1.54 3.04 12.86
C THR A 8 2.58 1.94 12.88
N CYS A 9 2.56 1.10 11.85
CA CYS A 9 3.53 0.05 11.62
C CYS A 9 3.92 0.08 10.15
N PHE A 10 5.20 -0.19 9.89
CA PHE A 10 5.77 -0.28 8.56
C PHE A 10 6.55 -1.59 8.43
N GLN A 11 6.49 -2.19 7.26
CA GLN A 11 7.26 -3.36 6.91
C GLN A 11 7.86 -3.19 5.52
N LEU A 12 9.16 -3.40 5.41
CA LEU A 12 9.87 -3.48 4.14
C LEU A 12 10.19 -4.95 3.86
N GLU A 13 9.76 -5.45 2.71
CA GLU A 13 10.04 -6.80 2.24
C GLU A 13 10.73 -6.73 0.88
N THR A 14 11.91 -7.33 0.77
CA THR A 14 12.52 -7.64 -0.53
C THR A 14 12.13 -9.06 -0.89
N VAL A 15 11.62 -9.27 -2.09
CA VAL A 15 11.08 -10.56 -2.52
C VAL A 15 11.69 -11.00 -3.85
N GLU A 16 11.56 -12.28 -4.17
CA GLU A 16 11.94 -12.80 -5.48
C GLU A 16 11.09 -12.16 -6.60
N GLN A 17 11.65 -12.08 -7.80
CA GLN A 17 11.03 -11.38 -8.93
C GLN A 17 9.63 -11.90 -9.28
N GLU A 18 9.43 -13.22 -9.25
CA GLU A 18 8.12 -13.84 -9.54
C GLU A 18 7.06 -13.47 -8.48
N VAL A 19 7.46 -13.41 -7.22
CA VAL A 19 6.60 -12.99 -6.11
C VAL A 19 6.24 -11.51 -6.25
N PHE A 20 7.22 -10.66 -6.58
CA PHE A 20 6.98 -9.24 -6.83
C PHE A 20 5.96 -9.01 -7.96
N TRP A 21 6.14 -9.71 -9.08
CA TRP A 21 5.25 -9.59 -10.24
C TRP A 21 3.83 -10.07 -9.93
N THR A 22 3.71 -11.19 -9.22
CA THR A 22 2.41 -11.71 -8.77
C THR A 22 1.73 -10.71 -7.84
N PHE A 23 2.47 -10.15 -6.88
CA PHE A 23 1.95 -9.15 -5.96
C PHE A 23 1.43 -7.89 -6.69
N GLN A 24 2.16 -7.37 -7.69
CA GLN A 24 1.71 -6.21 -8.47
C GLN A 24 0.42 -6.51 -9.24
N GLN A 25 0.27 -7.69 -9.84
CA GLN A 25 -0.96 -8.08 -10.52
C GLN A 25 -2.15 -8.19 -9.55
N GLU A 26 -1.92 -8.79 -8.38
CA GLU A 26 -2.94 -8.90 -7.33
C GLU A 26 -3.34 -7.53 -6.81
N LEU A 27 -2.36 -6.63 -6.61
CA LEU A 27 -2.60 -5.26 -6.17
C LEU A 27 -3.38 -4.45 -7.20
N GLU A 28 -3.06 -4.63 -8.50
CA GLU A 28 -3.80 -4.02 -9.60
C GLU A 28 -5.26 -4.50 -9.61
N ALA A 29 -5.48 -5.81 -9.51
CA ALA A 29 -6.81 -6.39 -9.43
C ALA A 29 -7.59 -5.92 -8.18
N ALA A 30 -6.94 -5.85 -7.02
CA ALA A 30 -7.55 -5.35 -5.79
C ALA A 30 -7.93 -3.87 -5.89
N GLY A 31 -7.06 -3.06 -6.51
CA GLY A 31 -7.26 -1.62 -6.74
C GLY A 31 -8.47 -1.30 -7.61
N THR A 32 -8.94 -2.22 -8.45
CA THR A 32 -10.20 -2.05 -9.20
C THR A 32 -11.46 -2.15 -8.33
N LYS A 33 -11.35 -2.78 -7.16
CA LYS A 33 -12.49 -3.08 -6.28
C LYS A 33 -12.54 -2.16 -5.06
N ARG A 34 -11.38 -1.81 -4.50
CA ARG A 34 -11.27 -1.07 -3.24
C ARG A 34 -9.96 -0.28 -3.14
N GLY A 35 -10.02 0.82 -2.41
CA GLY A 35 -8.90 1.74 -2.23
C GLY A 35 -8.65 2.61 -3.45
N LEU A 36 -7.53 3.33 -3.41
CA LEU A 36 -7.00 4.18 -4.47
C LEU A 36 -5.68 3.57 -4.94
N LEU A 37 -5.65 3.12 -6.18
CA LEU A 37 -4.44 2.66 -6.85
C LEU A 37 -3.88 3.76 -7.77
N HIS A 38 -2.58 3.99 -7.68
CA HIS A 38 -1.82 4.81 -8.59
C HIS A 38 -0.67 4.00 -9.20
N ARG A 39 -0.49 4.13 -10.52
CA ARG A 39 0.60 3.52 -11.27
C ARG A 39 1.51 4.63 -11.76
N PHE A 40 2.78 4.53 -11.39
CA PHE A 40 3.80 5.46 -11.87
C PHE A 40 4.26 5.04 -13.27
N GLU A 41 4.70 6.00 -14.07
CA GLU A 41 5.28 5.71 -15.39
C GLU A 41 6.60 4.94 -15.20
N SER A 42 6.79 3.87 -15.98
CA SER A 42 8.12 3.27 -16.08
C SER A 42 9.00 4.20 -16.93
N GLY A 43 10.24 4.43 -16.51
CA GLY A 43 11.18 5.36 -17.17
C GLY A 43 11.68 4.90 -18.55
N GLY A 44 10.80 4.47 -19.45
CA GLY A 44 11.10 4.13 -20.84
C GLY A 44 11.52 2.68 -21.10
N ARG A 45 11.42 1.78 -20.12
CA ARG A 45 11.69 0.34 -20.31
C ARG A 45 10.38 -0.45 -20.36
N LEU A 46 10.41 -1.63 -20.97
CA LEU A 46 9.30 -2.61 -21.00
C LEU A 46 8.92 -3.16 -19.60
N ALA A 47 9.53 -2.66 -18.52
CA ALA A 47 9.22 -3.05 -17.15
C ALA A 47 7.96 -2.31 -16.64
N PRO A 48 7.17 -2.92 -15.75
CA PRO A 48 6.08 -2.23 -15.06
C PRO A 48 6.64 -1.09 -14.22
N GLY A 49 5.91 0.02 -14.19
CA GLY A 49 6.18 1.06 -13.23
C GLY A 49 5.88 0.62 -11.80
N ALA A 50 6.35 1.41 -10.85
CA ALA A 50 5.94 1.30 -9.46
C ALA A 50 4.41 1.46 -9.33
N MET A 51 3.86 0.84 -8.30
CA MET A 51 2.46 0.97 -7.89
C MET A 51 2.39 1.43 -6.44
N SER A 52 1.46 2.35 -6.18
CA SER A 52 1.09 2.80 -4.85
C SER A 52 -0.41 2.60 -4.66
N TRP A 53 -0.80 1.93 -3.59
CA TRP A 53 -2.18 1.69 -3.24
C TRP A 53 -2.44 2.13 -1.81
N ILE A 54 -3.59 2.76 -1.58
CA ILE A 54 -4.04 3.17 -0.24
C ILE A 54 -5.51 2.80 -0.10
N ASP A 55 -5.87 2.19 1.01
CA ASP A 55 -7.26 1.99 1.42
C ASP A 55 -7.53 2.57 2.79
N VAL A 56 -8.74 3.10 2.96
CA VAL A 56 -9.18 3.74 4.20
C VAL A 56 -10.46 3.07 4.66
N GLU A 57 -10.40 2.50 5.86
CA GLU A 57 -11.55 1.92 6.53
C GLU A 57 -11.95 2.78 7.72
N THR A 58 -13.21 3.21 7.76
CA THR A 58 -13.77 3.96 8.88
C THR A 58 -14.75 3.11 9.66
N ARG A 59 -14.58 3.10 10.98
CA ARG A 59 -15.49 2.49 11.96
C ARG A 59 -15.88 3.55 13.00
N PRO A 60 -16.92 3.34 13.81
CA PRO A 60 -17.23 4.26 14.89
C PRO A 60 -15.98 4.49 15.75
N ARG A 61 -15.54 5.75 15.83
CA ARG A 61 -14.39 6.21 16.61
C ARG A 61 -13.02 5.67 16.17
N THR A 62 -12.93 5.00 15.03
CA THR A 62 -11.67 4.41 14.55
C THR A 62 -11.54 4.58 13.04
N MET A 63 -10.33 4.90 12.57
CA MET A 63 -9.98 4.91 11.15
C MET A 63 -8.69 4.13 10.95
N ILE A 64 -8.70 3.21 9.99
CA ILE A 64 -7.54 2.42 9.61
C ILE A 64 -7.16 2.82 8.20
N VAL A 65 -5.88 3.16 7.99
CA VAL A 65 -5.30 3.41 6.67
C VAL A 65 -4.30 2.32 6.38
N GLN A 66 -4.48 1.58 5.30
CA GLN A 66 -3.55 0.57 4.83
C GLN A 66 -2.93 1.04 3.52
N ALA A 67 -1.63 0.86 3.36
CA ALA A 67 -0.95 1.24 2.12
C ALA A 67 0.11 0.22 1.70
N PHE A 68 0.23 0.08 0.38
CA PHE A 68 1.26 -0.72 -0.28
C PHE A 68 1.97 0.14 -1.32
N HIS A 69 3.31 0.12 -1.30
CA HIS A 69 4.14 0.79 -2.28
C HIS A 69 5.18 -0.18 -2.81
N THR A 70 5.32 -0.25 -4.13
CA THR A 70 6.23 -1.20 -4.79
C THR A 70 7.40 -0.43 -5.42
N PHE A 71 8.60 -0.99 -5.31
CA PHE A 71 9.85 -0.45 -5.82
C PHE A 71 10.49 -1.49 -6.74
N PRO A 72 10.18 -1.46 -8.05
CA PRO A 72 10.60 -2.51 -9.00
C PRO A 72 12.11 -2.69 -9.10
N ASP A 73 12.88 -1.60 -9.01
CA ASP A 73 14.34 -1.65 -9.11
C ASP A 73 15.00 -2.42 -7.95
N ASP A 74 14.34 -2.45 -6.79
CA ASP A 74 14.82 -3.11 -5.57
C ASP A 74 14.08 -4.44 -5.28
N LEU A 75 13.12 -4.83 -6.13
CA LEU A 75 12.15 -5.91 -5.87
C LEU A 75 11.53 -5.81 -4.48
N ALA A 76 11.24 -4.58 -4.05
CA ALA A 76 10.86 -4.28 -2.68
C ALA A 76 9.42 -3.80 -2.56
N ILE A 77 8.77 -4.20 -1.48
CA ILE A 77 7.40 -3.83 -1.14
C ILE A 77 7.43 -3.18 0.25
N VAL A 78 6.94 -1.94 0.32
CA VAL A 78 6.67 -1.26 1.59
C VAL A 78 5.20 -1.40 1.91
N LYS A 79 4.91 -1.96 3.08
CA LYS A 79 3.58 -2.09 3.65
C LYS A 79 3.47 -1.15 4.84
N SER A 80 2.35 -0.45 4.97
CA SER A 80 2.07 0.33 6.17
C SER A 80 0.63 0.17 6.61
N GLN A 81 0.43 0.23 7.92
CA GLN A 81 -0.88 0.31 8.54
C GLN A 81 -0.86 1.39 9.60
N SER A 82 -1.80 2.32 9.48
CA SER A 82 -2.01 3.42 10.43
C SER A 82 -3.38 3.28 11.06
N LEU A 83 -3.45 3.40 12.39
CA LEU A 83 -4.67 3.34 13.18
C LEU A 83 -4.84 4.69 13.89
N PHE A 84 -6.01 5.30 13.70
CA PHE A 84 -6.43 6.51 14.38
C PHE A 84 -7.66 6.18 15.22
N GLU A 85 -7.69 6.60 16.49
CA GLU A 85 -8.86 6.40 17.34
C GLU A 85 -9.20 7.68 18.10
N ILE A 86 -10.48 7.87 18.35
CA ILE A 86 -11.01 8.95 19.20
C ILE A 86 -11.77 8.34 20.39
N PRO A 87 -11.86 9.04 21.53
CA PRO A 87 -12.51 8.54 22.74
C PRO A 87 -13.94 8.07 22.53
#